data_AF-A0AAN0JYD7-F1
#
_entry.id   AF-A0AAN0JYD7-F1
#
_cell.length_a   1.000
_cell.length_b   1.000
_cell.length_c   1.000
_cell.angle_alpha   90.00
_cell.angle_beta   90.00
_cell.angle_gamma   90.00
#
_symmetry.space_group_name_H-M   'P 1'
#
loop_
_entity.id
_entity.type
_entity.pdbx_description
1 polymer ?
#
loop_
_entity_poly.entity_id
_entity_poly.type
_entity_poly.pdbx_seq_one_letter_code
_entity_poly.pdbx_strand_id
1 'polypeptide(L)'
;MGVSGSTNTLEALQEALSISGAEAVYFLTDGRPDQPPDLILSQIQQLRRIPIHSISFNCADSKANQFLFRLASVTGGRYHYYSEDITDPKGPVTHQSDDLQLLSDEISHAHDQLTQAQQLREACNRLKHPGHRYTYPIPRRKKPKRL
;
A
#
# COMPACT_ATOMS: atom_id res chain seq x y z
N MET A 1 -18.70 -22.05 -23.26
CA MET A 1 -19.63 -22.56 -22.24
C MET A 1 -19.42 -21.68 -21.03
N GLY A 2 -20.33 -20.77 -20.74
CA GLY A 2 -20.18 -19.84 -19.61
C GLY A 2 -20.39 -20.57 -18.29
N VAL A 3 -19.57 -20.26 -17.29
CA VAL A 3 -19.89 -20.61 -15.90
C VAL A 3 -21.04 -19.71 -15.44
N SER A 4 -22.09 -20.28 -14.86
CA SER A 4 -23.22 -19.53 -14.27
C SER A 4 -23.54 -20.09 -12.89
N GLY A 5 -23.55 -19.22 -11.88
CA GLY A 5 -23.80 -19.57 -10.48
C GLY A 5 -23.60 -18.35 -9.58
N SER A 6 -24.00 -18.45 -8.30
CA SER A 6 -23.62 -17.46 -7.30
C SER A 6 -22.22 -17.74 -6.76
N THR A 7 -21.66 -16.79 -6.00
CA THR A 7 -20.32 -16.91 -5.41
C THR A 7 -20.44 -17.10 -3.90
N ASN A 8 -20.58 -18.37 -3.45
CA ASN A 8 -20.65 -18.72 -2.03
C ASN A 8 -19.28 -18.53 -1.35
N THR A 9 -18.99 -17.28 -1.01
CA THR A 9 -17.68 -16.86 -0.50
C THR A 9 -17.44 -17.37 0.91
N LEU A 10 -18.47 -17.36 1.74
CA LEU A 10 -18.35 -17.78 3.13
C LEU A 10 -17.97 -19.26 3.26
N GLU A 11 -18.68 -20.14 2.56
CA GLU A 11 -18.42 -21.58 2.59
C GLU A 11 -17.02 -21.89 2.03
N ALA A 12 -16.65 -21.30 0.90
CA ALA A 12 -15.33 -21.50 0.30
C ALA A 12 -14.18 -21.13 1.27
N LEU A 13 -14.33 -20.01 2.00
CA LEU A 13 -13.34 -19.58 2.98
C LEU A 13 -13.35 -20.47 4.24
N GLN A 14 -14.51 -20.94 4.70
CA GLN A 14 -14.61 -21.87 5.82
C GLN A 14 -13.91 -23.20 5.51
N GLU A 15 -14.15 -23.76 4.32
CA GLU A 15 -13.50 -24.97 3.83
C GLU A 15 -11.98 -24.77 3.77
N ALA A 16 -11.51 -23.68 3.16
CA ALA A 16 -10.08 -23.37 3.07
C ALA A 16 -9.41 -23.22 4.46
N LEU A 17 -10.09 -22.58 5.41
CA LEU A 17 -9.57 -22.39 6.76
C LEU A 17 -9.58 -23.67 7.60
N SER A 18 -10.43 -24.63 7.26
CA SER A 18 -10.50 -25.95 7.92
C SER A 18 -9.31 -26.86 7.58
N ILE A 19 -8.60 -26.58 6.49
CA ILE A 19 -7.45 -27.38 6.03
C ILE A 19 -6.31 -27.26 7.06
N SER A 20 -6.04 -28.37 7.74
CA SER A 20 -4.94 -28.47 8.71
C SER A 20 -3.59 -28.26 8.02
N GLY A 21 -2.72 -27.48 8.66
CA GLY A 21 -1.37 -27.20 8.15
C GLY A 21 -1.28 -26.12 7.06
N ALA A 22 -2.39 -25.60 6.53
CA ALA A 22 -2.31 -24.46 5.62
C ALA A 22 -1.81 -23.20 6.37
N GLU A 23 -0.82 -22.52 5.81
CA GLU A 23 -0.18 -21.34 6.41
C GLU A 23 -0.79 -20.02 5.92
N ALA A 24 -1.47 -20.06 4.76
CA ALA A 24 -2.14 -18.92 4.14
C ALA A 24 -3.25 -19.40 3.20
N VAL A 25 -4.20 -18.52 2.87
CA VAL A 25 -5.21 -18.73 1.82
C VAL A 25 -4.97 -17.72 0.71
N TYR A 26 -5.04 -18.17 -0.55
CA TYR A 26 -5.09 -17.29 -1.72
C TYR A 26 -6.50 -17.35 -2.32
N PHE A 27 -7.26 -16.27 -2.17
CA PHE A 27 -8.65 -16.16 -2.58
C PHE A 27 -8.76 -15.33 -3.85
N LEU A 28 -9.04 -15.98 -4.98
CA LEU A 28 -9.18 -15.38 -6.30
C LEU A 28 -10.67 -15.27 -6.66
N THR A 29 -11.13 -14.08 -7.06
CA THR A 29 -12.50 -13.91 -7.57
C THR A 29 -12.61 -12.74 -8.54
N ASP A 30 -13.56 -12.84 -9.45
CA ASP A 30 -13.97 -11.83 -10.43
C ASP A 30 -15.30 -11.15 -10.06
N GLY A 31 -15.87 -11.49 -8.89
CA GLY A 31 -17.24 -11.12 -8.53
C GLY A 31 -17.45 -10.78 -7.06
N ARG A 32 -18.69 -10.37 -6.74
CA ARG A 32 -19.11 -10.09 -5.36
C ARG A 32 -19.41 -11.39 -4.61
N PRO A 33 -19.26 -11.39 -3.27
CA PRO A 33 -19.87 -12.44 -2.46
C PRO A 33 -21.39 -12.41 -2.60
N ASP A 34 -22.03 -13.59 -2.54
CA ASP A 34 -23.48 -13.71 -2.49
C ASP A 34 -24.07 -13.50 -1.07
N GLN A 35 -23.21 -13.43 -0.04
CA GLN A 35 -23.59 -13.02 1.32
C GLN A 35 -23.17 -11.58 1.66
N PRO A 36 -23.78 -10.95 2.67
CA PRO A 36 -23.36 -9.63 3.16
C PRO A 36 -21.87 -9.62 3.57
N PRO A 37 -21.06 -8.68 3.05
CA PRO A 37 -19.62 -8.61 3.35
C PRO A 37 -19.27 -8.60 4.84
N ASP A 38 -20.02 -7.83 5.65
CA ASP A 38 -19.75 -7.72 7.09
C ASP A 38 -20.04 -9.04 7.84
N LEU A 39 -21.02 -9.82 7.37
CA LEU A 39 -21.28 -11.16 7.92
C LEU A 39 -20.07 -12.06 7.68
N ILE A 40 -19.56 -12.08 6.45
CA ILE A 40 -18.38 -12.89 6.09
C ILE A 40 -17.20 -12.49 6.97
N LEU A 41 -16.86 -11.19 7.00
CA LEU A 41 -15.72 -10.70 7.77
C LEU A 41 -15.82 -11.07 9.26
N SER A 42 -17.01 -10.94 9.87
CA SER A 42 -17.22 -11.29 11.27
C SER A 42 -17.01 -12.78 11.57
N GLN A 43 -17.48 -13.67 10.68
CA GLN A 43 -17.33 -15.11 10.87
C GLN A 43 -15.89 -15.56 10.62
N ILE A 44 -15.24 -15.05 9.57
CA ILE A 44 -13.85 -15.41 9.23
C ILE A 44 -12.90 -15.02 10.37
N GLN A 45 -13.11 -13.87 11.01
CA GLN A 45 -12.31 -13.44 12.16
C GLN A 45 -12.40 -14.37 13.39
N GLN A 46 -13.47 -15.17 13.49
CA GLN A 46 -13.67 -16.14 14.58
C GLN A 46 -13.03 -17.50 14.29
N LEU A 47 -12.62 -17.75 13.04
CA LEU A 47 -11.99 -19.00 12.63
C LEU A 47 -10.47 -18.95 12.83
N ARG A 48 -9.77 -19.90 12.20
CA ARG A 48 -8.32 -20.04 12.27
C ARG A 48 -7.62 -18.78 11.74
N ARG A 49 -6.67 -18.24 12.53
CA ARG A 49 -5.92 -17.02 12.20
C ARG A 49 -4.73 -17.30 11.28
N ILE A 50 -5.02 -17.47 9.99
CA ILE A 50 -4.00 -17.45 8.94
C ILE A 50 -4.31 -16.31 7.93
N PRO A 51 -3.28 -15.73 7.29
CA PRO A 51 -3.48 -14.67 6.30
C PRO A 51 -4.31 -15.13 5.12
N ILE A 52 -5.26 -14.30 4.70
CA ILE A 52 -6.02 -14.48 3.46
C ILE A 52 -5.57 -13.43 2.46
N HIS A 53 -4.75 -13.82 1.49
CA HIS A 53 -4.40 -12.98 0.35
C HIS A 53 -5.56 -12.99 -0.63
N SER A 54 -6.08 -11.81 -0.98
CA SER A 54 -7.23 -11.69 -1.88
C SER A 54 -6.81 -11.11 -3.21
N ILE A 55 -7.25 -11.71 -4.30
CA ILE A 55 -6.91 -11.33 -5.67
C ILE A 55 -8.21 -11.03 -6.41
N SER A 56 -8.41 -9.76 -6.76
CA SER A 56 -9.43 -9.35 -7.72
C SER A 56 -8.93 -9.61 -9.14
N PHE A 57 -9.65 -10.43 -9.90
CA PHE A 57 -9.28 -10.79 -11.27
C PHE A 57 -10.30 -10.26 -12.27
N ASN A 58 -9.90 -9.32 -13.11
CA ASN A 58 -10.74 -8.69 -14.13
C ASN A 58 -12.08 -8.15 -13.59
N CYS A 59 -12.11 -7.72 -12.31
CA CYS A 59 -13.32 -7.22 -11.65
C CYS A 59 -13.34 -5.69 -11.60
N ALA A 60 -14.21 -5.05 -12.38
CA ALA A 60 -14.40 -3.59 -12.35
C ALA A 60 -15.28 -3.11 -11.16
N ASP A 61 -15.79 -4.03 -10.34
CA ASP A 61 -16.73 -3.72 -9.27
C ASP A 61 -16.04 -3.20 -8.01
N SER A 62 -16.15 -1.89 -7.77
CA SER A 62 -15.52 -1.25 -6.60
C SER A 62 -15.97 -1.82 -5.25
N LYS A 63 -17.21 -2.33 -5.13
CA LYS A 63 -17.69 -2.93 -3.88
C LYS A 63 -17.09 -4.31 -3.65
N ALA A 64 -16.91 -5.10 -4.71
CA ALA A 64 -16.19 -6.37 -4.63
C ALA A 64 -14.73 -6.12 -4.20
N ASN A 65 -14.08 -5.15 -4.83
CA ASN A 65 -12.69 -4.80 -4.54
C ASN A 65 -12.50 -4.27 -3.11
N GLN A 66 -13.43 -3.43 -2.62
CA GLN A 66 -13.42 -2.98 -1.23
C GLN A 66 -13.59 -4.13 -0.23
N PHE A 67 -14.45 -5.10 -0.54
CA PHE A 67 -14.61 -6.29 0.30
C PHE A 67 -13.31 -7.11 0.34
N LEU A 68 -12.69 -7.39 -0.80
CA LEU A 68 -11.44 -8.14 -0.88
C LEU A 68 -10.31 -7.42 -0.13
N PHE A 69 -10.16 -6.11 -0.33
CA PHE A 69 -9.20 -5.30 0.42
C PHE A 69 -9.40 -5.41 1.94
N ARG A 70 -10.65 -5.31 2.41
CA ARG A 70 -10.99 -5.48 3.83
C ARG A 70 -10.67 -6.90 4.30
N LEU A 71 -11.01 -7.93 3.53
CA LEU A 71 -10.76 -9.34 3.86
C LEU A 71 -9.26 -9.60 4.06
N ALA A 72 -8.42 -9.15 3.14
CA ALA A 72 -6.98 -9.24 3.29
C ALA A 72 -6.49 -8.47 4.52
N SER A 73 -6.90 -7.20 4.66
CA SER A 73 -6.48 -6.34 5.77
C SER A 73 -6.80 -6.94 7.13
N VAL A 74 -8.02 -7.44 7.35
CA VAL A 74 -8.44 -7.96 8.67
C VAL A 74 -7.83 -9.31 9.02
N THR A 75 -7.36 -10.06 8.03
CA THR A 75 -6.71 -11.37 8.25
C THR A 75 -5.18 -11.28 8.23
N GLY A 76 -4.61 -10.11 7.96
CA GLY A 76 -3.16 -9.91 7.81
C GLY A 76 -2.62 -10.45 6.49
N GLY A 77 -3.48 -10.63 5.49
CA GLY A 77 -3.10 -10.96 4.12
C GLY A 77 -2.74 -9.73 3.29
N ARG A 78 -2.57 -9.95 1.99
CA ARG A 78 -2.26 -8.91 0.98
C ARG A 78 -3.37 -8.82 -0.05
N TYR A 79 -3.65 -7.61 -0.50
CA TYR A 79 -4.60 -7.37 -1.58
C TYR A 79 -3.89 -7.19 -2.92
N HIS A 80 -4.39 -7.89 -3.94
CA HIS A 80 -3.92 -7.79 -5.32
C HIS A 80 -5.09 -7.52 -6.26
N TYR A 81 -4.86 -6.61 -7.21
CA TYR A 81 -5.78 -6.29 -8.29
C TYR A 81 -5.12 -6.57 -9.64
N TYR A 82 -5.78 -7.38 -10.47
CA TYR A 82 -5.38 -7.67 -11.83
C TYR A 82 -6.52 -7.33 -12.80
N SER A 83 -6.21 -6.65 -13.89
CA SER A 83 -7.12 -6.33 -14.99
C SER A 83 -6.37 -6.41 -16.31
N GLU A 84 -6.90 -7.12 -17.30
CA GLU A 84 -6.38 -7.14 -18.68
C GLU A 84 -6.56 -5.78 -19.38
N ASP A 85 -7.61 -5.05 -19.02
CA ASP A 85 -7.86 -3.69 -19.50
C ASP A 85 -7.00 -2.71 -18.70
N ILE A 86 -5.75 -2.53 -19.14
CA ILE A 86 -4.77 -1.56 -18.59
C ILE A 86 -5.21 -0.09 -18.87
N THR A 87 -6.30 0.11 -19.61
CA THR A 87 -6.65 1.39 -20.25
C THR A 87 -7.67 2.27 -19.52
N ASP A 88 -8.16 1.90 -18.33
CA ASP A 88 -8.93 2.84 -17.51
C ASP A 88 -8.04 3.50 -16.45
N PRO A 89 -7.59 4.76 -16.65
CA PRO A 89 -6.96 5.55 -15.58
C PRO A 89 -7.91 5.82 -14.38
N LYS A 90 -9.15 5.30 -14.43
CA LYS A 90 -10.16 5.26 -13.36
C LYS A 90 -10.65 3.84 -13.01
N GLY A 91 -9.88 2.78 -13.30
CA GLY A 91 -10.03 1.52 -12.53
C GLY A 91 -10.02 1.87 -11.02
N PRO A 92 -10.78 1.17 -10.15
CA PRO A 92 -11.14 1.70 -8.84
C PRO A 92 -9.92 2.24 -8.09
N VAL A 93 -9.81 3.56 -8.09
CA VAL A 93 -8.64 4.37 -7.64
C VAL A 93 -8.29 4.08 -6.17
N THR A 94 -9.15 3.34 -5.48
CA THR A 94 -9.14 3.21 -4.02
C THR A 94 -8.34 2.02 -3.51
N HIS A 95 -8.06 1.00 -4.33
CA HIS A 95 -7.37 -0.22 -3.87
C HIS A 95 -6.30 -0.63 -4.89
N GLN A 96 -5.15 0.04 -4.84
CA GLN A 96 -3.94 -0.40 -5.53
C GLN A 96 -3.42 -1.68 -4.86
N SER A 97 -2.82 -2.59 -5.63
CA SER A 97 -2.12 -3.75 -5.06
C SER A 97 -1.06 -3.29 -4.07
N ASP A 98 -0.93 -3.96 -2.93
CA ASP A 98 0.00 -3.55 -1.85
C ASP A 98 1.44 -3.39 -2.37
N ASP A 99 1.86 -4.28 -3.27
CA ASP A 99 3.20 -4.26 -3.87
C ASP A 99 3.42 -3.02 -4.76
N LEU A 100 2.39 -2.53 -5.43
CA LEU A 100 2.49 -1.31 -6.26
C LEU A 100 2.53 -0.05 -5.39
N GLN A 101 1.83 -0.04 -4.26
CA GLN A 101 1.92 1.05 -3.29
C GLN A 101 3.34 1.13 -2.72
N LEU A 102 3.91 0.00 -2.30
CA LEU A 102 5.28 -0.08 -1.79
C LEU A 102 6.30 0.50 -2.79
N LEU A 103 6.19 0.10 -4.06
CA LEU A 103 7.05 0.61 -5.12
C LEU A 103 6.87 2.12 -5.35
N SER A 104 5.63 2.62 -5.31
CA SER A 104 5.37 4.06 -5.46
C SER A 104 5.97 4.88 -4.33
N ASP A 105 5.91 4.36 -3.11
CA ASP A 105 6.47 5.00 -1.93
C ASP A 105 8.01 5.02 -2.01
N GLU A 106 8.63 3.92 -2.43
CA GLU A 106 10.08 3.83 -2.65
C GLU A 106 10.56 4.80 -3.73
N ILE A 107 9.86 4.88 -4.86
CA ILE A 107 10.17 5.83 -5.94
C ILE A 107 10.06 7.27 -5.45
N SER A 108 9.03 7.59 -4.67
CA SER A 108 8.83 8.94 -4.11
C SER A 108 9.98 9.31 -3.18
N HIS A 109 10.37 8.41 -2.29
CA HIS A 109 11.50 8.60 -1.40
C HIS A 109 12.82 8.78 -2.18
N ALA A 110 13.05 8.00 -3.23
CA ALA A 110 14.23 8.14 -4.08
C ALA A 110 14.32 9.53 -4.76
N HIS A 111 13.18 10.08 -5.21
CA HIS A 111 13.13 11.44 -5.76
C HIS A 111 13.49 12.51 -4.73
N ASP A 112 13.00 12.38 -3.50
CA ASP A 112 13.33 13.32 -2.42
C ASP A 112 14.82 13.30 -2.10
N GLN A 113 15.41 12.11 -2.01
CA GLN A 113 16.84 11.93 -1.77
C GLN A 113 17.68 12.51 -2.91
N LEU A 114 17.28 12.28 -4.16
CA LEU A 114 17.95 12.86 -5.32
C LEU A 114 17.93 14.40 -5.28
N THR A 115 16.78 14.98 -4.94
CA THR A 115 16.60 16.42 -4.78
C THR A 115 17.55 16.99 -3.73
N GLN A 116 17.65 16.34 -2.56
CA GLN A 116 18.58 16.75 -1.50
C GLN A 116 20.05 16.68 -1.94
N ALA A 117 20.44 15.61 -2.64
CA ALA A 117 21.80 15.44 -3.14
C ALA A 117 22.18 16.52 -4.17
N GLN A 118 21.24 16.92 -5.04
CA GLN A 118 21.44 18.01 -5.99
C GLN A 118 21.63 19.35 -5.28
N GLN A 119 20.79 19.66 -4.29
CA GLN A 119 20.92 20.89 -3.49
C GLN A 119 22.26 20.97 -2.76
N LEU A 120 22.71 19.85 -2.18
CA LEU A 120 24.02 19.76 -1.53
C LEU A 120 25.16 20.00 -2.53
N ARG A 121 25.09 19.38 -3.71
CA ARG A 121 26.09 19.56 -4.78
C ARG A 121 26.18 21.03 -5.20
N GLU A 122 25.06 21.70 -5.39
CA GLU A 122 25.03 23.13 -5.72
C GLU A 122 25.61 24.01 -4.61
N ALA A 123 25.27 23.73 -3.35
CA ALA A 123 25.84 24.43 -2.21
C ALA A 123 27.36 24.29 -2.15
N CYS A 124 27.88 23.07 -2.33
CA CYS A 124 29.31 22.81 -2.43
C CYS A 124 29.97 23.55 -3.60
N ASN A 125 29.32 23.61 -4.77
CA ASN A 125 29.84 24.37 -5.91
C ASN A 125 29.90 25.87 -5.63
N ARG A 126 28.87 26.45 -4.99
CA ARG A 126 28.88 27.86 -4.56
C ARG A 126 30.05 28.16 -3.62
N LEU A 127 30.36 27.26 -2.68
CA LEU A 127 31.50 27.40 -1.77
C LEU A 127 32.87 27.33 -2.48
N LYS A 128 32.96 26.67 -3.63
CA LYS A 128 34.19 26.54 -4.42
C LYS A 128 34.51 27.76 -5.29
N HIS A 129 33.58 28.70 -5.49
CA HIS A 129 33.84 29.93 -6.24
C HIS A 129 34.51 30.99 -5.35
N PRO A 130 35.77 31.40 -5.60
CA PRO A 130 36.59 32.21 -4.70
C PRO A 130 36.25 33.73 -4.68
N GLY A 131 35.01 34.12 -5.01
CA GLY A 131 34.59 35.52 -5.13
C GLY A 131 33.79 36.11 -3.96
N HIS A 132 33.42 35.31 -2.96
CA HIS A 132 32.60 35.78 -1.83
C HIS A 132 33.34 35.64 -0.49
N ARG A 133 33.82 36.79 0.00
CA ARG A 133 34.25 36.96 1.40
C ARG A 133 33.03 36.78 2.31
N TYR A 134 32.85 35.57 2.84
CA TYR A 134 31.98 35.37 4.00
C TYR A 134 32.59 36.13 5.18
N THR A 135 31.98 37.26 5.56
CA THR A 135 32.25 37.93 6.82
C THR A 135 31.25 37.41 7.84
N TYR A 136 31.67 36.46 8.67
CA TYR A 136 30.93 36.20 9.91
C TYR A 136 31.13 37.41 10.82
N PRO A 137 30.07 38.08 11.30
CA PRO A 137 30.23 39.09 12.33
C PRO A 137 30.73 38.40 13.60
N ILE A 138 32.00 38.62 13.96
CA ILE A 138 32.55 38.17 15.24
C ILE A 138 31.74 38.86 16.35
N PRO A 139 30.99 38.14 17.19
CA PRO A 139 30.29 38.76 18.30
C PRO A 139 31.32 39.39 19.23
N ARG A 140 31.30 40.73 19.35
CA ARG A 140 32.17 41.43 20.31
C ARG A 140 31.82 40.91 21.71
N ARG A 141 32.78 40.27 22.38
CA ARG A 141 32.69 39.91 23.80
C ARG A 141 32.22 41.14 24.58
N LYS A 142 31.02 41.07 25.16
CA LYS A 142 30.56 42.10 26.12
C LYS A 142 31.51 42.05 27.31
N LYS A 143 32.20 43.17 27.58
CA LYS A 143 33.03 43.28 28.79
C LYS A 143 32.13 43.09 30.02
N PRO A 144 32.58 42.34 31.03
CA PRO A 144 31.80 42.14 32.24
C PRO A 144 31.57 43.48 32.95
N LYS A 145 30.33 43.74 33.39
CA LYS A 145 30.01 44.88 34.25
C LYS A 145 30.71 44.66 35.60
N ARG A 146 31.55 45.61 36.01
CA ARG A 146 32.07 45.65 37.39
C ARG A 146 30.90 45.99 38.31
N LEU A 147 30.77 45.20 39.39
CA LEU A 147 29.92 45.47 40.54
C LEU A 147 30.33 46.78 41.22
#